data_AF-A0A2V6EZI3-F1
#
_entry.id   AF-A0A2V6EZI3-F1
#
_cell.length_a   1.000
_cell.length_b   1.000
_cell.length_c   1.000
_cell.angle_alpha   90.00
_cell.angle_beta   90.00
_cell.angle_gamma   90.00
#
_symmetry.space_group_name_H-M   'P 1'
#
loop_
_entity.id
_entity.type
_entity.pdbx_description
1 polymer ?
#
loop_
_entity_poly.entity_id
_entity_poly.type
_entity_poly.pdbx_seq_one_letter_code
_entity_poly.pdbx_strand_id
1 'polypeptide(L)'
;KSDIDLGWGIAQKIAALDIGQTVIVKNGTVLAIEGFDGTNETIRRGGALGRGGAVMIKVAKPDQDMRFDVPVIGPETISVAVEAKIRAIALEAGRTLLLEKEDVIRAAQTARISVLGR
;
A
#
# COMPACT_ATOMS: atom_id res chain seq x y z
N LYS A 1 -14.61 0.18 0.16
CA LYS A 1 -14.53 0.86 -1.15
C LYS A 1 -14.27 2.35 -0.96
N SER A 2 -15.06 3.08 -0.17
CA SER A 2 -14.84 4.52 0.14
C SER A 2 -13.39 4.92 0.47
N ASP A 3 -12.72 4.24 1.41
CA ASP A 3 -11.33 4.57 1.79
C ASP A 3 -10.31 4.31 0.67
N ILE A 4 -10.54 3.28 -0.15
CA ILE A 4 -9.68 2.97 -1.30
C ILE A 4 -9.85 4.04 -2.36
N ASP A 5 -11.08 4.44 -2.67
CA ASP A 5 -11.35 5.44 -3.69
C ASP A 5 -10.77 6.82 -3.31
N LEU A 6 -10.93 7.22 -2.05
CA LEU A 6 -10.31 8.44 -1.52
C LEU A 6 -8.78 8.34 -1.55
N GLY A 7 -8.23 7.23 -1.02
CA GLY A 7 -6.79 7.01 -0.98
C GLY A 7 -6.15 6.96 -2.35
N TRP A 8 -6.85 6.41 -3.36
CA TRP A 8 -6.36 6.30 -4.72
C TRP A 8 -6.04 7.65 -5.36
N GLY A 9 -7.00 8.59 -5.30
CA GLY A 9 -6.80 9.92 -5.86
C GLY A 9 -5.70 10.70 -5.15
N ILE A 10 -5.46 10.44 -3.86
CA ILE A 10 -4.38 11.06 -3.10
C ILE A 10 -3.04 10.42 -3.45
N ALA A 11 -2.97 9.09 -3.52
CA ALA A 11 -1.78 8.33 -3.92
C ALA A 11 -1.27 8.78 -5.29
N GLN A 12 -2.16 8.96 -6.27
CA GLN A 12 -1.78 9.46 -7.60
C GLN A 12 -1.19 10.87 -7.55
N LYS A 13 -1.73 11.76 -6.73
CA LYS A 13 -1.23 13.15 -6.59
C LYS A 13 0.16 13.19 -5.94
N ILE A 14 0.38 12.43 -4.86
CA ILE A 14 1.71 12.40 -4.21
C ILE A 14 2.76 11.75 -5.12
N ALA A 15 2.37 10.76 -5.93
CA ALA A 15 3.26 10.08 -6.86
C ALA A 15 3.64 11.00 -8.02
N ALA A 16 2.70 11.82 -8.50
CA ALA A 16 2.96 12.86 -9.50
C ALA A 16 3.86 14.00 -8.98
N LEU A 17 3.91 14.21 -7.65
CA LEU A 17 4.82 15.15 -7.00
C LEU A 17 6.17 14.53 -6.62
N ASP A 18 6.40 13.26 -6.97
CA ASP A 18 7.61 12.52 -6.63
C ASP A 18 7.89 12.39 -5.11
N ILE A 19 6.84 12.49 -4.28
CA ILE A 19 6.97 12.40 -2.81
C ILE A 19 7.05 10.94 -2.36
N GLY A 20 6.21 10.08 -2.94
CA GLY A 20 6.06 8.69 -2.55
C GLY A 20 4.89 8.05 -3.30
N GLN A 21 4.64 6.77 -3.04
CA GLN A 21 3.69 5.96 -3.80
C GLN A 21 2.57 5.36 -2.96
N THR A 22 2.72 5.41 -1.64
CA THR A 22 1.84 4.71 -0.69
C THR A 22 1.13 5.69 0.23
N VAL A 23 -0.15 5.43 0.48
CA VAL A 23 -0.93 6.11 1.51
C VAL A 23 -1.68 5.10 2.37
N ILE A 24 -1.85 5.44 3.65
CA ILE A 24 -2.68 4.68 4.60
C ILE A 24 -3.90 5.52 4.96
N VAL A 25 -5.09 4.95 4.78
CA VAL A 25 -6.37 5.64 4.98
C VAL A 25 -7.28 4.84 5.92
N LYS A 26 -8.03 5.53 6.77
CA LYS A 26 -9.11 4.92 7.55
C LYS A 26 -10.26 5.91 7.72
N ASN A 27 -11.48 5.46 7.44
CA ASN A 27 -12.70 6.23 7.65
C ASN A 27 -12.64 7.64 7.04
N GLY A 28 -12.11 7.76 5.82
CA GLY A 28 -11.95 9.02 5.09
C GLY A 28 -10.75 9.88 5.51
N THR A 29 -9.94 9.46 6.48
CA THR A 29 -8.77 10.20 6.95
C THR A 29 -7.48 9.57 6.46
N VAL A 30 -6.58 10.38 5.89
CA VAL A 30 -5.20 9.97 5.59
C VAL A 30 -4.40 9.93 6.89
N LEU A 31 -3.88 8.76 7.23
CA LEU A 31 -3.13 8.53 8.45
C LEU A 31 -1.62 8.62 8.21
N ALA A 32 -1.16 8.17 7.05
CA ALA A 32 0.24 8.22 6.66
C ALA A 32 0.38 8.35 5.15
N ILE A 33 1.43 9.05 4.74
CA ILE A 33 1.90 9.20 3.36
C ILE A 33 3.35 8.72 3.35
N GLU A 34 3.72 7.97 2.31
CA GLU A 34 5.10 7.55 2.07
C GLU A 34 5.97 8.74 1.67
N GLY A 35 7.12 8.85 2.31
CA GLY A 35 8.20 9.72 1.88
C GLY A 35 9.47 8.89 1.67
N PHE A 36 10.60 9.40 2.16
CA PHE A 36 11.89 8.73 2.06
C PHE A 36 12.02 7.45 2.91
N ASP A 37 11.15 7.28 3.91
CA ASP A 37 11.17 6.15 4.84
C ASP A 37 10.67 4.83 4.22
N GLY A 38 9.99 4.92 3.07
CA GLY A 38 9.53 3.77 2.32
C GLY A 38 8.24 3.14 2.84
N THR A 39 7.80 2.10 2.12
CA THR A 39 6.45 1.53 2.25
C THR A 39 6.21 0.88 3.61
N ASN A 40 7.16 0.10 4.13
CA ASN A 40 6.96 -0.64 5.39
C ASN A 40 6.86 0.31 6.59
N GLU A 41 7.70 1.35 6.67
CA GLU A 41 7.59 2.37 7.74
C GLU A 41 6.29 3.16 7.63
N THR A 42 5.86 3.46 6.41
CA THR A 42 4.56 4.11 6.16
C THR A 42 3.39 3.27 6.70
N ILE A 43 3.42 1.95 6.50
CA ILE A 43 2.42 1.02 7.04
C ILE A 43 2.47 1.02 8.57
N ARG A 44 3.66 0.94 9.19
CA ARG A 44 3.80 0.96 10.66
C ARG A 44 3.22 2.23 11.27
N ARG A 45 3.59 3.41 10.73
CA ARG A 45 3.07 4.71 11.17
C ARG A 45 1.56 4.80 11.01
N GLY A 46 1.06 4.44 9.82
CA GLY A 46 -0.38 4.49 9.53
C GLY A 46 -1.20 3.52 10.38
N GLY A 47 -0.69 2.31 10.63
CA GLY A 47 -1.33 1.32 11.49
C GLY A 47 -1.43 1.75 12.94
N ALA A 48 -0.33 2.30 13.48
CA ALA A 48 -0.27 2.82 14.85
C ALA A 48 -1.31 3.93 15.09
N LEU A 49 -1.45 4.87 14.15
CA LEU A 49 -2.46 5.92 14.19
C LEU A 49 -3.87 5.38 13.96
N GLY A 50 -4.01 4.40 13.05
CA GLY A 50 -5.29 3.83 12.67
C GLY A 50 -5.94 2.98 13.74
N ARG A 51 -5.17 2.39 14.67
CA ARG A 51 -5.67 1.45 15.69
C ARG A 51 -6.47 0.29 15.07
N GLY A 52 -5.97 -0.22 13.94
CA GLY A 52 -6.54 -1.33 13.16
C GLY A 52 -7.65 -0.96 12.18
N GLY A 53 -7.81 -1.77 11.14
CA GLY A 53 -8.84 -1.58 10.11
C GLY A 53 -8.49 -0.53 9.04
N ALA A 54 -7.27 0.00 9.04
CA ALA A 54 -6.79 0.92 8.02
C ALA A 54 -6.53 0.19 6.69
N VAL A 55 -6.48 0.96 5.61
CA VAL A 55 -6.31 0.47 4.24
C VAL A 55 -5.04 1.08 3.66
N MET A 56 -4.21 0.25 3.04
CA MET A 56 -3.06 0.69 2.28
C MET A 56 -3.44 0.83 0.81
N ILE A 57 -2.98 1.90 0.17
CA ILE A 57 -3.08 2.11 -1.27
C ILE A 57 -1.67 2.38 -1.79
N LYS A 58 -1.23 1.67 -2.84
CA LYS A 58 0.04 1.91 -3.53
C LYS A 58 -0.17 2.00 -5.04
N VAL A 59 0.38 3.03 -5.66
CA VAL A 59 0.29 3.29 -7.11
C VAL A 59 1.69 3.46 -7.72
N ALA A 60 1.81 3.36 -9.04
CA ALA A 60 3.05 3.73 -9.70
C ALA A 60 3.14 5.26 -9.89
N LYS A 61 4.37 5.78 -10.05
CA LYS A 61 4.53 7.16 -10.53
C LYS A 61 4.08 7.25 -12.00
N PRO A 62 3.57 8.40 -12.47
CA PRO A 62 3.19 8.56 -13.87
C PRO A 62 4.33 8.22 -14.84
N ASP A 63 5.54 8.69 -14.53
CA ASP A 63 6.74 8.53 -15.36
C ASP A 63 7.67 7.43 -14.81
N GLN A 64 7.11 6.43 -14.13
CA GLN A 64 7.86 5.31 -13.56
C GLN A 64 8.56 4.51 -14.67
N ASP A 65 9.89 4.45 -14.66
CA ASP A 65 10.63 3.58 -15.58
C ASP A 65 10.60 2.13 -15.09
N MET A 66 9.62 1.38 -15.59
CA MET A 66 9.36 -0.02 -15.24
C MET A 66 10.50 -0.99 -15.63
N ARG A 67 11.56 -0.54 -16.30
CA ARG A 67 12.73 -1.39 -16.61
C ARG A 67 13.76 -1.39 -15.48
N PHE A 68 13.76 -0.35 -14.65
CA PHE A 68 14.78 -0.13 -13.62
C PHE A 68 14.18 0.05 -12.22
N ASP A 69 12.95 0.56 -12.13
CA ASP A 69 12.28 0.83 -10.87
C ASP A 69 10.80 0.44 -10.98
N VAL A 70 10.49 -0.76 -10.48
CA VAL A 70 9.13 -1.31 -10.48
C VAL A 70 8.59 -1.19 -9.06
N PRO A 71 7.40 -0.61 -8.82
CA PRO A 71 6.78 -0.61 -7.51
C PRO A 71 6.59 -2.05 -7.01
N VAL A 72 6.99 -2.33 -5.77
CA VAL A 72 7.01 -3.70 -5.23
C VAL A 72 6.24 -3.80 -3.91
N ILE A 73 5.57 -4.93 -3.70
CA ILE A 73 5.32 -5.47 -2.36
C ILE A 73 5.80 -6.93 -2.28
N GLY A 74 6.18 -7.37 -1.09
CA GLY A 74 6.62 -8.75 -0.84
C GLY A 74 6.05 -9.34 0.44
N PRO A 75 6.48 -10.55 0.84
CA PRO A 75 6.01 -11.20 2.07
C PRO A 75 6.25 -10.33 3.32
N GLU A 76 7.37 -9.61 3.37
CA GLU A 76 7.66 -8.66 4.46
C GLU A 76 6.58 -7.58 4.56
N THR A 77 6.13 -7.01 3.44
CA THR A 77 5.06 -6.00 3.42
C THR A 77 3.77 -6.56 4.03
N ILE A 78 3.47 -7.84 3.78
CA ILE A 78 2.31 -8.50 4.39
C ILE A 78 2.51 -8.69 5.90
N SER A 79 3.68 -9.15 6.34
CA SER A 79 4.00 -9.27 7.77
C SER A 79 3.84 -7.93 8.51
N VAL A 80 4.37 -6.85 7.93
CA VAL A 80 4.23 -5.50 8.48
C VAL A 80 2.77 -5.03 8.48
N ALA A 81 2.01 -5.35 7.42
CA ALA A 81 0.58 -5.06 7.36
C ALA A 81 -0.22 -5.79 8.45
N VAL A 82 0.17 -7.02 8.81
CA VAL A 82 -0.42 -7.78 9.92
C VAL A 82 -0.14 -7.09 11.26
N GLU A 83 1.13 -6.76 11.53
CA GLU A 83 1.53 -6.05 12.76
C GLU A 83 0.77 -4.73 12.91
N ALA A 84 0.64 -3.99 11.81
CA ALA A 84 -0.06 -2.72 11.70
C ALA A 84 -1.60 -2.85 11.67
N LYS A 85 -2.15 -4.08 11.66
CA LYS A 85 -3.59 -4.38 11.58
C LYS A 85 -4.28 -3.71 10.37
N ILE A 86 -3.59 -3.68 9.23
CA ILE A 86 -4.17 -3.26 7.94
C ILE A 86 -5.22 -4.28 7.51
N ARG A 87 -6.39 -3.82 7.08
CA ARG A 87 -7.48 -4.71 6.62
C ARG A 87 -7.38 -5.06 5.14
N ALA A 88 -6.81 -4.17 4.34
CA ALA A 88 -6.75 -4.34 2.89
C ALA A 88 -5.62 -3.51 2.27
N ILE A 89 -5.10 -4.02 1.15
CA ILE A 89 -4.06 -3.43 0.34
C ILE A 89 -4.60 -3.29 -1.09
N ALA A 90 -4.65 -2.08 -1.61
CA ALA A 90 -5.03 -1.80 -3.00
C ALA A 90 -3.78 -1.41 -3.79
N LEU A 91 -3.57 -2.09 -4.92
CA LEU A 91 -2.41 -1.94 -5.79
C LEU A 91 -2.85 -1.62 -7.21
N GLU A 92 -2.02 -0.91 -7.96
CA GLU A 92 -2.25 -0.69 -9.39
C GLU A 92 -1.95 -1.94 -10.20
N ALA A 93 -2.98 -2.47 -10.84
CA ALA A 93 -2.92 -3.68 -11.64
C ALA A 93 -1.96 -3.50 -12.81
N GLY A 94 -1.07 -4.47 -13.00
CA GLY A 94 -0.05 -4.44 -14.06
C GLY A 94 1.10 -3.45 -13.81
N ARG A 95 1.08 -2.67 -12.70
CA ARG A 95 2.16 -1.73 -12.36
C ARG A 95 2.82 -1.97 -11.00
N THR A 96 2.41 -2.99 -10.27
CA THR A 96 3.07 -3.40 -9.02
C THR A 96 3.53 -4.86 -9.13
N LEU A 97 4.80 -5.11 -8.86
CA LEU A 97 5.37 -6.44 -8.75
C LEU A 97 5.06 -7.02 -7.36
N LEU A 98 4.56 -8.25 -7.35
CA LEU A 98 4.47 -9.07 -6.13
C LEU A 98 5.71 -9.96 -6.07
N LEU A 99 6.66 -9.65 -5.19
CA LEU A 99 7.76 -10.57 -4.90
C LEU A 99 7.20 -11.82 -4.24
N GLU A 100 7.61 -13.00 -4.73
CA GLU A 100 7.12 -14.29 -4.22
C GLU A 100 5.59 -14.30 -4.15
N LYS A 101 4.95 -14.06 -5.29
CA LYS A 101 3.51 -13.84 -5.42
C LYS A 101 2.67 -14.85 -4.65
N GLU A 102 3.02 -16.13 -4.73
CA GLU A 102 2.32 -17.22 -4.05
C GLU A 102 2.37 -17.06 -2.52
N ASP A 103 3.51 -16.62 -1.99
CA ASP A 103 3.73 -16.39 -0.56
C ASP A 103 3.02 -15.14 -0.07
N VAL A 104 3.01 -14.06 -0.87
CA VAL A 104 2.20 -12.87 -0.61
C VAL A 104 0.72 -13.22 -0.52
N ILE A 105 0.19 -13.97 -1.49
CA ILE A 105 -1.22 -14.38 -1.51
C ILE A 105 -1.54 -15.26 -0.30
N ARG A 106 -0.71 -16.28 -0.02
CA ARG A 106 -0.89 -17.19 1.10
C ARG A 106 -0.87 -16.46 2.45
N ALA A 107 0.10 -15.57 2.64
CA ALA A 107 0.23 -14.77 3.85
C ALA A 107 -0.98 -13.85 4.03
N ALA A 108 -1.41 -13.16 2.98
CA ALA A 108 -2.57 -12.26 3.04
C ALA A 108 -3.87 -13.02 3.35
N GLN A 109 -4.09 -14.19 2.75
CA GLN A 109 -5.24 -15.05 3.03
C GLN A 109 -5.27 -15.53 4.48
N THR A 110 -4.12 -16.00 4.98
CA THR A 110 -3.98 -16.47 6.37
C THR A 110 -4.28 -15.34 7.36
N ALA A 111 -3.77 -14.15 7.06
CA ALA A 111 -3.97 -12.94 7.84
C ALA A 111 -5.36 -12.28 7.68
N ARG A 112 -6.18 -12.76 6.74
CA ARG A 112 -7.46 -12.14 6.33
C ARG A 112 -7.31 -10.69 5.85
N ILE A 113 -6.20 -10.38 5.19
CA ILE A 113 -5.95 -9.10 4.51
C ILE A 113 -6.42 -9.23 3.06
N SER A 114 -7.31 -8.35 2.63
CA SER A 114 -7.73 -8.33 1.22
C SER A 114 -6.68 -7.63 0.35
N VAL A 115 -6.19 -8.31 -0.69
CA VAL A 115 -5.33 -7.69 -1.71
C VAL A 115 -6.15 -7.47 -2.98
N LEU A 116 -6.21 -6.23 -3.45
CA LEU A 116 -6.99 -5.82 -4.62
C LEU A 116 -6.07 -5.20 -5.67
N GLY A 117 -6.16 -5.67 -6.91
CA GLY A 117 -5.67 -4.94 -8.08
C GLY A 117 -6.76 -4.03 -8.63
N ARG A 118 -6.42 -2.77 -8.90
CA ARG A 118 -7.29 -1.79 -9.57
C ARG A 118 -6.71 -1.34 -10.89
#